data_AF-C0J5B3-F1
#
_entry.id   AF-C0J5B3-F1
#
_cell.length_a   1.000
_cell.length_b   1.000
_cell.length_c   1.000
_cell.angle_alpha   90.00
_cell.angle_beta   90.00
_cell.angle_gamma   90.00
#
_symmetry.space_group_name_H-M   'P 1'
#
loop_
_entity.id
_entity.type
_entity.pdbx_description
1 polymer ?
#
loop_
_entity_poly.entity_id
_entity_poly.type
_entity_poly.pdbx_seq_one_letter_code
_entity_poly.pdbx_strand_id
1 'polypeptide(L)' 'NYLKSYYYPMNPAGILKKTAASSVVDRLKEMQSFFGLEVTGKLDDNTLDIMKKPRCGVPDVGEYNVFPRTLKWSKMNLTY' A
#
# COMPACT_ATOMS: atom_id res chain seq x y z
N ASN A 1 9.15 -2.93 -9.99
CA ASN A 1 7.99 -2.02 -10.20
C ASN A 1 6.89 -2.20 -9.17
N TYR A 2 6.49 -3.44 -8.82
CA TYR A 2 5.37 -3.69 -7.90
C TYR A 2 5.39 -2.89 -6.58
N LEU A 3 6.44 -3.02 -5.76
CA LEU A 3 6.51 -2.30 -4.49
C LEU A 3 6.42 -0.79 -4.69
N LYS A 4 7.01 -0.26 -5.77
CA LYS A 4 6.94 1.18 -6.11
C LYS A 4 5.50 1.64 -6.34
N SER A 5 4.68 0.82 -6.98
CA SER A 5 3.29 1.17 -7.29
C SER A 5 2.38 1.11 -6.07
N TYR A 6 2.59 0.14 -5.17
CA TYR A 6 1.64 -0.15 -4.09
C TYR A 6 2.12 0.22 -2.68
N TYR A 7 3.44 0.25 -2.46
CA TYR A 7 4.08 0.40 -1.14
C TYR A 7 5.00 1.63 -1.03
N TYR A 8 5.17 2.39 -2.11
CA TYR A 8 5.82 3.72 -2.08
C TYR A 8 4.80 4.79 -2.49
N PRO A 9 3.85 5.17 -1.59
CA PRO A 9 2.88 6.19 -1.91
C PRO A 9 3.61 7.50 -2.23
N MET A 10 3.45 7.95 -3.48
CA MET A 10 3.97 9.22 -3.94
C MET A 10 3.04 10.32 -3.42
N ASN A 11 3.59 11.23 -2.62
CA ASN A 11 2.89 12.40 -2.09
C ASN A 11 2.25 13.20 -3.24
N PRO A 12 0.91 13.32 -3.33
CA PRO A 12 0.30 14.23 -4.29
C PRO A 12 0.34 15.69 -3.78
N ALA A 13 0.39 15.90 -2.45
CA ALA A 13 0.26 17.22 -1.82
C ALA A 13 1.55 17.74 -1.14
N GLY A 14 2.62 16.96 -1.07
CA GLY A 14 3.86 17.35 -0.38
C GLY A 14 3.75 17.52 1.15
N ILE A 15 2.62 17.17 1.76
CA ILE A 15 2.32 17.44 3.18
C ILE A 15 2.74 16.29 4.12
N LEU A 16 2.95 15.06 3.62
CA LEU A 16 3.41 13.97 4.48
C LEU A 16 4.94 13.88 4.50
N LYS A 17 5.51 13.82 5.72
CA LYS A 17 6.93 13.57 5.95
C LYS A 17 7.39 12.46 5.02
N LYS A 18 8.51 12.67 4.30
CA LYS A 18 9.31 11.59 3.71
C LYS A 18 9.40 10.52 4.80
N THR A 19 8.67 9.41 4.67
CA THR A 19 8.92 8.27 5.54
C THR A 19 10.37 7.93 5.27
N ALA A 20 11.20 8.09 6.31
CA ALA A 20 12.64 7.90 6.27
C ALA A 20 12.91 6.67 5.41
N ALA A 21 13.75 6.81 4.38
CA ALA A 21 13.97 5.83 3.32
C ALA A 21 13.89 4.40 3.84
N SER A 22 12.69 3.82 3.81
CA SER A 22 12.45 2.47 4.30
C SER A 22 13.10 1.56 3.28
N SER A 23 13.98 0.67 3.75
CA SER A 23 14.68 -0.23 2.86
C SER A 23 13.67 -1.04 2.05
N VAL A 24 14.09 -1.55 0.89
CA VAL A 24 13.24 -2.45 0.08
C VAL A 24 12.81 -3.66 0.91
N VAL A 25 13.66 -4.09 1.86
CA VAL A 25 13.37 -5.16 2.81
C VAL A 25 12.21 -4.81 3.73
N ASP A 26 12.14 -3.57 4.23
CA ASP A 26 11.02 -3.15 5.10
C ASP A 26 9.70 -3.13 4.32
N ARG A 27 9.72 -2.70 3.06
CA ARG A 27 8.52 -2.73 2.20
C ARG A 27 8.11 -4.15 1.81
N LEU A 28 9.07 -5.05 1.62
CA LEU A 28 8.78 -6.47 1.44
C LEU A 28 8.09 -7.05 2.68
N LYS A 29 8.58 -6.72 3.89
CA LYS A 29 7.97 -7.19 5.14
C LYS A 29 6.55 -6.65 5.32
N GLU A 30 6.33 -5.37 5.00
CA GLU A 30 5.00 -4.75 5.04
C GLU A 30 4.03 -5.40 4.04
N MET A 31 4.50 -5.66 2.82
CA MET A 31 3.73 -6.37 1.81
C MET A 31 3.39 -7.79 2.25
N GLN A 32 4.37 -8.55 2.74
CA GLN A 32 4.17 -9.91 3.25
C GLN A 32 3.13 -9.93 4.37
N SER A 33 3.24 -9.01 5.33
CA SER A 33 2.27 -8.88 6.43
C SER A 33 0.85 -8.57 5.93
N PHE A 34 0.71 -7.65 4.97
CA PHE A 34 -0.59 -7.28 4.40
C PHE A 34 -1.31 -8.46 3.73
N PHE A 35 -0.56 -9.31 3.02
CA PHE A 35 -1.10 -10.49 2.36
C PHE A 35 -1.16 -11.73 3.25
N GLY A 36 -0.76 -11.64 4.53
CA GLY A 36 -0.73 -12.76 5.47
C GLY A 36 0.32 -13.82 5.12
N LEU A 37 1.39 -13.44 4.43
CA LEU A 37 2.55 -14.29 4.14
C LEU A 37 3.51 -14.31 5.33
N GLU A 38 4.41 -15.29 5.33
CA GLU A 38 5.53 -15.30 6.28
C GLU A 38 6.43 -14.07 6.04
N VAL A 39 6.72 -13.33 7.11
CA VAL A 39 7.45 -12.06 7.05
C VAL A 39 8.96 -12.32 7.02
N THR A 40 9.47 -12.71 5.86
CA THR A 40 10.89 -13.02 5.64
C THR A 40 11.72 -11.78 5.27
N GLY A 41 11.09 -10.76 4.69
CA GLY A 41 11.76 -9.60 4.09
C GLY A 41 12.58 -9.97 2.84
N LYS A 42 12.41 -11.17 2.32
CA LYS A 42 13.06 -11.68 1.11
C LYS A 42 12.04 -11.88 0.01
N LEU A 43 12.51 -11.83 -1.22
CA LEU A 43 11.68 -12.16 -2.38
C LEU A 43 11.65 -13.68 -2.55
N ASP A 44 10.73 -14.34 -1.84
CA ASP A 44 10.47 -15.78 -1.95
C ASP A 44 9.41 -16.10 -3.02
N ASP A 45 9.28 -17.39 -3.36
CA ASP A 45 8.38 -17.86 -4.42
C ASP A 45 6.91 -17.54 -4.11
N ASN A 46 6.51 -17.59 -2.83
CA ASN A 46 5.16 -17.22 -2.39
C ASN A 46 4.88 -15.74 -2.60
N THR A 47 5.84 -14.87 -2.25
CA THR A 47 5.76 -13.43 -2.48
C THR A 47 5.70 -13.14 -3.98
N LEU A 48 6.50 -13.83 -4.79
CA LEU A 48 6.50 -13.69 -6.25
C LEU A 48 5.18 -14.14 -6.90
N ASP A 49 4.57 -15.22 -6.43
CA ASP A 49 3.26 -15.67 -6.92
C ASP A 49 2.20 -14.60 -6.70
N ILE A 50 2.16 -13.99 -5.52
CA ILE A 50 1.23 -12.89 -5.22
C ILE A 50 1.53 -11.65 -6.08
N MET A 51 2.79 -11.27 -6.22
CA MET A 51 3.17 -10.08 -7.00
C MET A 51 2.80 -10.17 -8.48
N LYS A 52 2.65 -11.39 -9.03
CA LYS A 52 2.29 -11.64 -10.43
C LYS A 52 0.79 -11.68 -10.67
N LYS A 53 -0.03 -11.86 -9.62
CA LYS A 53 -1.50 -11.91 -9.77
C LYS A 53 -2.05 -10.55 -10.19
N PRO A 54 -3.04 -10.51 -11.11
CA PRO A 54 -3.72 -9.27 -11.46
C PRO A 54 -4.43 -8.70 -10.22
N ARG A 55 -4.40 -7.37 -10.08
CA ARG A 55 -4.94 -6.68 -8.89
C ARG A 55 -5.36 -5.24 -9.20
N CYS A 56 -6.06 -4.62 -8.24
CA CYS A 56 -6.44 -3.20 -8.29
C CYS A 56 -5.20 -2.29 -8.35
N GLY A 57 -5.31 -1.12 -9.00
CA GLY A 57 -4.24 -0.12 -9.11
C GLY A 57 -4.11 0.85 -7.93
N VAL A 58 -5.01 0.76 -6.94
CA VAL A 58 -4.96 1.60 -5.73
C VAL A 58 -3.80 1.14 -4.83
N PRO A 59 -2.95 2.04 -4.30
CA PRO A 59 -1.86 1.68 -3.39
C PRO A 59 -2.35 0.98 -2.13
N ASP A 60 -1.58 0.04 -1.59
CA ASP A 60 -1.96 -0.71 -0.38
C ASP A 60 -1.73 0.08 0.91
N VAL A 61 -0.76 0.99 0.86
CA VAL A 61 -0.36 1.82 2.00
C VAL A 61 -0.34 3.27 1.55
N GLY A 62 -0.83 4.15 2.42
CA GLY A 62 -0.89 5.59 2.15
C GLY A 62 -2.06 6.26 2.84
N GLU A 63 -2.01 7.58 2.88
CA GLU A 63 -3.14 8.36 3.37
C GLU A 63 -4.10 8.65 2.22
N TYR A 64 -5.31 8.12 2.34
CA TYR A 64 -6.41 8.36 1.38
C TYR A 64 -7.08 9.73 1.60
N ASN A 65 -6.69 10.46 2.65
CA ASN A 65 -7.20 11.77 2.98
C ASN A 65 -6.28 12.86 2.43
N VAL A 66 -6.78 13.65 1.49
CA VAL A 66 -6.12 14.90 1.08
C VAL A 66 -6.58 16.07 1.96
N PHE A 67 -7.71 15.92 2.66
CA PHE A 67 -8.28 16.89 3.60
C PHE A 67 -8.85 16.17 4.82
N PRO A 68 -9.01 16.84 5.98
CA PRO A 68 -9.59 16.22 7.18
C PRO A 68 -11.06 15.85 6.91
N ARG A 69 -11.30 14.57 6.60
CA ARG A 69 -12.63 13.97 6.44
C ARG A 69 -12.62 12.53 6.92
N THR A 70 -13.80 12.04 7.28
CA THR A 70 -14.02 10.61 7.53
C THR A 70 -14.15 9.88 6.19
N LEU A 71 -13.28 8.88 5.93
CA LEU A 71 -13.25 8.11 4.68
C LEU A 71 -14.49 7.22 4.44
N LYS A 72 -15.33 7.05 5.46
CA LYS A 72 -16.54 6.23 5.40
C LYS A 72 -17.75 7.09 5.09
N TRP A 73 -18.59 6.65 4.15
CA TRP A 73 -19.90 7.26 3.93
C TRP A 73 -20.72 7.26 5.22
N SER A 74 -21.19 8.44 5.62
CA SER A 74 -22.05 8.59 6.81
C SER A 74 -23.51 8.21 6.55
N LYS A 75 -23.91 8.15 5.28
CA LYS A 75 -25.26 7.80 4.83
C LYS A 75 -25.25 6.46 4.10
N MET A 76 -26.36 5.73 4.18
CA MET A 76 -26.51 4.40 3.57
C MET A 76 -27.11 4.42 2.16
N ASN A 77 -27.86 5.47 1.80
CA ASN A 77 -28.40 5.61 0.46
C ASN A 77 -27.40 6.34 -0.44
N LEU A 78 -26.67 5.58 -1.26
CA LEU A 78 -25.61 6.05 -2.16
C LEU A 78 -26.14 6.15 -3.59
N THR A 79 -25.66 7.14 -4.34
CA THR A 79 -25.96 7.35 -5.77
C THR A 79 -24.65 7.40 -6.55
N TYR A 80 -24.68 7.02 -7.84
CA TYR A 80 -23.50 6.95 -8.71
C TYR A 80 -23.67 7.83 -9.96
#